data_AF-A0A0V8RX59-F1
#
_entry.id   AF-A0A0V8RX59-F1
#
_cell.length_a   1.000
_cell.length_b   1.000
_cell.length_c   1.000
_cell.angle_alpha   90.00
_cell.angle_beta   90.00
_cell.angle_gamma   90.00
#
_symmetry.space_group_name_H-M   'P 1'
#
loop_
_entity.id
_entity.type
_entity.pdbx_description
1 polymer ?
#
loop_
_entity_poly.entity_id
_entity_poly.type
_entity_poly.pdbx_seq_one_letter_code
_entity_poly.pdbx_strand_id
1 'polypeptide(L)'
;MVQVTDIERELVNALKTGRVVIGSRKTLRYVKTGKAKAVIVASNAPPEIRNDIIYYARLGGIPVYVYPGTSVELGAVCGKPFTVASLAVLDSGSSRILDLIEAAQGKQEK
;
A
#
# COMPACT_ATOMS: atom_id res chain seq x y z
N MET A 1 -6.59 -16.97 -7.08
CA MET A 1 -7.24 -16.42 -5.87
C MET A 1 -6.14 -15.77 -5.07
N VAL A 2 -6.06 -14.45 -4.97
CA VAL A 2 -5.00 -13.78 -4.21
C VAL A 2 -5.32 -13.97 -2.73
N GLN A 3 -4.45 -14.64 -1.99
CA GLN A 3 -4.62 -14.79 -0.54
C GLN A 3 -4.01 -13.56 0.14
N VAL A 4 -4.62 -13.07 1.23
CA VAL A 4 -4.12 -11.92 1.99
C VAL A 4 -2.67 -12.15 2.46
N THR A 5 -2.35 -13.40 2.78
CA THR A 5 -1.01 -13.88 3.15
C THR A 5 0.04 -13.70 2.06
N ASP A 6 -0.33 -13.75 0.77
CA ASP A 6 0.61 -13.54 -0.34
C ASP A 6 1.07 -12.08 -0.38
N ILE A 7 0.14 -11.13 -0.17
CA ILE A 7 0.42 -9.70 -0.14
C ILE A 7 1.30 -9.36 1.06
N GLU A 8 1.04 -9.94 2.23
CA GLU A 8 1.87 -9.74 3.42
C GLU A 8 3.31 -10.24 3.21
N ARG A 9 3.46 -11.45 2.66
CA ARG A 9 4.78 -12.04 2.37
C ARG A 9 5.55 -11.20 1.36
N GLU A 10 4.90 -10.79 0.28
CA GLU A 10 5.51 -9.95 -0.75
C GLU A 10 5.81 -8.54 -0.25
N LEU A 11 4.97 -7.97 0.62
CA LEU A 11 5.24 -6.70 1.28
C LEU A 11 6.51 -6.78 2.15
N VAL A 12 6.69 -7.87 2.90
CA VAL A 12 7.92 -8.11 3.69
C VAL A 12 9.14 -8.20 2.77
N ASN A 13 9.03 -8.85 1.61
CA ASN A 13 10.10 -8.91 0.61
C ASN A 13 10.42 -7.53 0.03
N ALA A 14 9.40 -6.73 -0.30
CA ALA A 14 9.56 -5.37 -0.80
C ALA A 14 10.21 -4.45 0.24
N LEU A 15 9.89 -4.62 1.53
CA LEU A 15 10.53 -3.90 2.63
C LEU A 15 12.01 -4.25 2.80
N LYS A 16 12.41 -5.50 2.52
CA LYS A 16 13.79 -5.98 2.64
C LYS A 16 14.66 -5.65 1.43
N THR A 17 14.10 -5.75 0.22
CA THR A 17 14.86 -5.71 -1.04
C THR A 17 14.60 -4.46 -1.87
N GLY A 18 13.48 -3.78 -1.63
CA GLY A 18 13.05 -2.61 -2.37
C GLY A 18 13.09 -1.33 -1.54
N ARG A 19 12.22 -0.39 -1.90
CA ARG A 19 12.03 0.88 -1.18
C ARG A 19 10.57 1.12 -0.93
N VAL A 20 10.19 1.01 0.33
CA VAL A 20 8.83 1.25 0.82
C VAL A 20 8.87 2.40 1.82
N VAL A 21 7.92 3.32 1.68
CA VAL A 21 7.76 4.46 2.56
C VAL A 21 6.53 4.27 3.41
N ILE A 22 6.71 4.34 4.72
CA ILE A 22 5.67 4.10 5.71
C ILE A 22 5.13 5.44 6.23
N GLY A 23 3.81 5.51 6.42
CA GLY A 23 3.11 6.61 7.09
C GLY A 23 2.33 7.52 6.13
N SER A 24 1.18 8.00 6.57
CA SER A 24 0.19 8.71 5.76
C SER A 24 0.72 9.98 5.10
N ARG A 25 1.39 10.84 5.87
CA ARG A 25 1.93 12.11 5.36
C ARG A 25 2.96 11.89 4.24
N LYS A 26 3.85 10.92 4.44
CA LYS A 26 4.88 10.59 3.46
C LYS A 26 4.26 9.92 2.23
N THR A 27 3.36 8.96 2.44
CA THR A 27 2.59 8.30 1.38
C THR A 27 1.92 9.34 0.48
N LEU A 28 1.15 10.26 1.06
CA LEU A 28 0.47 11.33 0.32
C LEU A 28 1.44 12.20 -0.50
N ARG A 29 2.62 12.52 0.03
CA ARG A 29 3.65 13.29 -0.69
C ARG A 29 4.17 12.54 -1.93
N TYR A 30 4.44 11.23 -1.81
CA TYR A 30 4.93 10.43 -2.93
C TYR A 30 3.85 10.15 -3.97
N VAL A 31 2.61 10.00 -3.55
CA VAL A 31 1.44 9.89 -4.42
C VAL A 31 1.25 11.20 -5.22
N LYS A 32 1.24 12.35 -4.55
CA LYS A 32 1.13 13.68 -5.20
C LYS A 32 2.23 13.98 -6.20
N THR A 33 3.42 13.42 -5.99
CA THR A 33 4.58 13.62 -6.89
C THR A 33 4.70 12.55 -7.97
N GLY A 34 3.77 11.59 -8.03
CA GLY A 34 3.78 10.50 -9.03
C GLY A 34 4.96 9.54 -8.88
N LYS A 35 5.63 9.54 -7.73
CA LYS A 35 6.81 8.69 -7.47
C LYS A 35 6.44 7.34 -6.84
N ALA A 36 5.21 7.20 -6.34
CA ALA A 36 4.71 5.93 -5.83
C ALA A 36 4.27 5.03 -6.99
N LYS A 37 4.70 3.77 -6.97
CA LYS A 37 4.26 2.74 -7.93
C LYS A 37 2.98 2.03 -7.47
N ALA A 38 2.81 1.89 -6.15
CA ALA A 38 1.59 1.36 -5.56
C ALA A 38 1.40 1.90 -4.14
N VAL A 39 0.17 1.85 -3.64
CA VAL A 39 -0.17 2.29 -2.28
C VAL A 39 -0.97 1.21 -1.56
N ILE A 40 -0.67 1.00 -0.28
CA ILE A 40 -1.46 0.14 0.60
C ILE A 40 -2.03 0.98 1.73
N VAL A 41 -3.33 0.83 2.00
CA VAL A 41 -4.05 1.54 3.06
C VAL A 41 -4.75 0.53 3.96
N ALA A 42 -4.61 0.67 5.28
CA ALA A 42 -5.31 -0.17 6.24
C ALA A 42 -6.83 0.07 6.21
N SER A 43 -7.64 -0.95 6.50
CA SER A 43 -9.11 -0.85 6.46
C SER A 43 -9.66 0.17 7.47
N ASN A 44 -8.99 0.31 8.62
CA ASN A 44 -9.34 1.25 9.69
C ASN A 44 -8.62 2.62 9.58
N ALA A 45 -7.98 2.93 8.45
CA ALA A 45 -7.34 4.23 8.26
C ALA A 45 -8.39 5.36 8.36
N PRO A 46 -8.04 6.53 8.96
CA PRO A 46 -8.96 7.66 9.05
C PRO A 46 -9.54 8.01 7.67
N PRO A 47 -10.86 8.24 7.56
CA PRO A 47 -11.53 8.40 6.28
C PRO A 47 -10.98 9.57 5.46
N GLU A 48 -10.65 10.68 6.12
CA GLU A 48 -10.01 11.85 5.50
C GLU A 48 -8.70 11.47 4.78
N ILE A 49 -7.82 10.77 5.48
CA ILE A 49 -6.52 10.32 4.93
C ILE A 49 -6.72 9.33 3.79
N ARG A 50 -7.63 8.37 3.97
CA ARG A 50 -7.92 7.34 2.97
C ARG A 50 -8.46 7.97 1.69
N ASN A 51 -9.41 8.89 1.82
CA ASN A 51 -10.03 9.58 0.68
C ASN A 51 -9.01 10.43 -0.08
N ASP A 52 -8.17 11.17 0.63
CA ASP A 52 -7.09 11.94 0.02
C ASP A 52 -6.15 11.03 -0.78
N ILE A 53 -5.66 9.96 -0.16
CA ILE A 53 -4.74 9.02 -0.82
C ILE A 53 -5.38 8.42 -2.07
N ILE A 54 -6.63 7.95 -1.98
CA ILE A 54 -7.34 7.36 -3.12
C ILE A 54 -7.54 8.39 -4.24
N TYR A 55 -7.91 9.62 -3.88
CA TYR A 55 -8.13 10.69 -4.84
C TYR A 55 -6.86 11.02 -5.64
N TYR A 56 -5.75 11.28 -4.95
CA TYR A 56 -4.48 11.59 -5.63
C TYR A 56 -3.89 10.37 -6.35
N ALA A 57 -4.08 9.16 -5.83
CA ALA A 57 -3.63 7.95 -6.50
C ALA A 57 -4.38 7.71 -7.81
N ARG A 58 -5.71 7.92 -7.83
CA ARG A 58 -6.52 7.85 -9.06
C ARG A 58 -6.07 8.86 -10.11
N LEU A 59 -5.80 10.11 -9.70
CA LEU A 59 -5.29 11.14 -10.61
C LEU A 59 -3.93 10.76 -11.22
N GLY A 60 -3.08 10.09 -10.45
CA GLY A 60 -1.75 9.63 -10.90
C GLY A 60 -1.75 8.26 -11.58
N GLY A 61 -2.90 7.59 -11.72
CA GLY A 61 -2.97 6.21 -12.21
C GLY A 61 -2.24 5.19 -11.32
N ILE A 62 -2.09 5.49 -10.03
CA ILE A 62 -1.35 4.67 -9.08
C ILE A 62 -2.31 3.66 -8.45
N PRO A 63 -2.05 2.34 -8.53
CA PRO A 63 -2.92 1.33 -7.96
C PRO A 63 -2.93 1.39 -6.42
N VAL A 64 -4.12 1.26 -5.83
CA VAL A 64 -4.34 1.30 -4.38
C VAL A 64 -4.93 -0.01 -3.88
N TYR A 65 -4.25 -0.66 -2.94
CA TYR A 65 -4.79 -1.82 -2.24
C TYR A 65 -5.31 -1.43 -0.86
N VAL A 66 -6.58 -1.76 -0.58
CA VAL A 66 -7.15 -1.64 0.76
C VAL A 66 -6.86 -2.95 1.49
N TYR A 67 -5.92 -2.91 2.42
CA TYR A 67 -5.58 -4.03 3.27
C TYR A 67 -6.76 -4.32 4.22
N PRO A 68 -7.27 -5.56 4.26
CA PRO A 68 -8.46 -5.89 5.05
C PRO A 68 -8.23 -5.77 6.57
N GLY A 69 -6.98 -5.93 7.02
CA GLY A 69 -6.62 -5.84 8.43
C GLY A 69 -6.42 -4.42 8.95
N THR A 70 -6.16 -4.31 10.25
CA THR A 70 -6.00 -3.03 10.95
C THR A 70 -4.63 -2.38 10.71
N SER A 71 -4.50 -1.10 11.03
CA SER A 71 -3.24 -0.37 11.01
C SER A 71 -2.20 -0.92 11.98
N VAL A 72 -2.64 -1.63 13.03
CA VAL A 72 -1.75 -2.36 13.95
C VAL A 72 -1.18 -3.59 13.25
N GLU A 73 -2.03 -4.41 12.63
CA GLU A 73 -1.62 -5.58 11.86
C GLU A 73 -0.70 -5.21 10.70
N LEU A 74 -1.05 -4.17 9.94
CA LEU A 74 -0.20 -3.67 8.85
C LEU A 74 1.16 -3.21 9.37
N GLY A 75 1.21 -2.58 10.55
CA GLY A 75 2.45 -2.21 11.22
C GLY A 75 3.29 -3.43 11.63
N ALA A 76 2.65 -4.48 12.14
CA ALA A 76 3.29 -5.74 12.51
C ALA A 76 3.87 -6.46 11.27
N VAL A 77 3.13 -6.54 10.17
CA VAL A 77 3.62 -7.08 8.88
C VAL A 77 4.80 -6.26 8.38
N CYS A 78 4.78 -4.94 8.58
CA CYS A 78 5.89 -4.05 8.23
C CYS A 78 7.10 -4.15 9.19
N GLY A 79 7.01 -4.95 10.26
CA GLY A 79 8.05 -5.08 11.29
C GLY A 79 8.25 -3.79 12.10
N LYS A 80 7.21 -2.97 12.29
CA LYS A 80 7.27 -1.71 13.04
C LYS A 80 6.53 -1.83 14.38
N PRO A 81 7.09 -1.28 15.48
CA PRO A 81 6.45 -1.31 16.80
C PRO A 81 5.33 -0.26 16.95
N PHE A 82 4.83 0.28 15.85
CA PHE A 82 3.82 1.34 15.81
C PHE A 82 2.84 1.11 14.65
N THR A 83 1.68 1.77 14.73
CA THR A 83 0.63 1.61 13.73
C THR A 83 0.99 2.25 12.40
N VAL A 84 0.60 1.58 11.33
CA VAL A 84 0.80 2.04 9.95
C VAL A 84 -0.57 2.14 9.29
N ALA A 85 -1.07 3.36 9.14
CA ALA A 85 -2.34 3.60 8.45
C ALA A 85 -2.22 3.44 6.92
N SER A 86 -1.07 3.81 6.35
CA SER A 86 -0.78 3.62 4.93
C SER A 86 0.72 3.55 4.65
N LEU A 87 1.06 3.01 3.49
CA LEU A 87 2.42 2.96 2.95
C LEU A 87 2.42 3.11 1.43
N ALA A 88 3.51 3.62 0.87
CA ALA A 88 3.76 3.69 -0.57
C ALA A 88 4.93 2.79 -0.95
N VAL A 89 4.75 1.98 -1.98
CA VAL A 89 5.83 1.23 -2.62
C VAL A 89 6.44 2.13 -3.69
N LEU A 90 7.70 2.54 -3.51
CA LEU A 90 8.45 3.29 -4.52
C LEU A 90 9.21 2.34 -5.44
N ASP A 91 9.73 1.26 -4.86
CA ASP A 91 10.43 0.21 -5.56
C ASP A 91 10.07 -1.15 -4.94
N SER A 92 9.64 -2.09 -5.78
CA SER A 92 9.24 -3.44 -5.37
C SER A 92 10.44 -4.35 -5.12
N GLY A 93 11.65 -3.98 -5.59
CA GLY A 93 12.82 -4.86 -5.48
C GLY A 93 12.55 -6.20 -6.18
N SER A 94 12.82 -7.31 -5.49
CA SER A 94 12.53 -8.66 -6.00
C SER A 94 11.10 -9.15 -5.72
N SER A 95 10.25 -8.29 -5.17
CA SER A 95 8.87 -8.63 -4.84
C SER A 95 7.92 -8.50 -6.02
N ARG A 96 6.91 -9.38 -6.05
CA ARG A 96 5.76 -9.33 -6.97
C ARG A 96 4.56 -8.56 -6.42
N ILE A 97 4.79 -7.69 -5.43
CA ILE A 97 3.73 -6.93 -4.77
C ILE A 97 2.92 -6.05 -5.73
N LEU A 98 3.55 -5.51 -6.78
CA LEU A 98 2.86 -4.67 -7.78
C LEU A 98 1.82 -5.49 -8.55
N ASP A 99 2.23 -6.65 -9.07
CA ASP A 99 1.35 -7.56 -9.81
C ASP A 99 0.14 -8.00 -8.96
N LEU A 100 0.36 -8.26 -7.66
CA LEU A 100 -0.70 -8.65 -6.74
C LEU A 100 -1.69 -7.52 -6.46
N ILE A 101 -1.20 -6.29 -6.31
CA ILE A 101 -2.03 -5.10 -6.09
C ILE A 101 -2.86 -4.81 -7.35
N GLU A 102 -2.26 -4.89 -8.55
CA GLU A 102 -2.97 -4.70 -9.82
C GLU A 102 -4.05 -5.76 -10.03
N ALA A 103 -3.75 -7.04 -9.73
CA ALA A 103 -4.73 -8.12 -9.79
C ALA A 103 -5.90 -7.93 -8.79
N ALA A 104 -5.65 -7.27 -7.65
CA ALA A 104 -6.69 -6.92 -6.69
C ALA A 104 -7.53 -5.71 -7.14
N GLN A 105 -6.93 -4.77 -7.87
CA GLN A 105 -7.60 -3.57 -8.43
C GLN A 105 -8.51 -3.90 -9.61
N GLY A 106 -8.12 -4.85 -10.48
CA GLY A 106 -8.94 -5.29 -11.63
C GLY A 106 -10.31 -5.89 -11.29
N LYS A 107 -10.64 -6.03 -10.00
CA LYS A 107 -11.96 -6.45 -9.50
C LYS A 107 -12.89 -5.30 -9.12
N GLN A 108 -12.44 -4.04 -9.12
CA GLN A 108 -13.26 -2.89 -8.70
C GLN A 108 -13.85 -2.08 -9.88
N GLU A 109 -13.64 -2.51 -11.13
CA GLU A 109 -14.15 -1.83 -12.33
C GLU A 109 -15.15 -2.68 -13.15
N LYS A 110 -15.84 -3.62 -12.50
CA LYS A 110 -17.05 -4.24 -13.05
C LYS A 110 -18.23 -4.10 -12.10
#